data_AF-H2AXU1-F1
#
_entry.id   AF-H2AXU1-F1
#
_cell.length_a   1.000
_cell.length_b   1.000
_cell.length_c   1.000
_cell.angle_alpha   90.00
_cell.angle_beta   90.00
_cell.angle_gamma   90.00
#
_symmetry.space_group_name_H-M   'P 1'
#
loop_
_entity.id
_entity.type
_entity.pdbx_description
1 polymer ?
#
loop_
_entity_poly.entity_id
_entity_poly.type
_entity_poly.pdbx_seq_one_letter_code
_entity_poly.pdbx_strand_id
1 'polypeptide(L)'
;MGSGKQYKESSNVTSSPGSDTDSFIGANWNTPVELTTVKGYKDFMKQHPNDDRSFATVLTEDFSRGYIIKDDEVIANVYGEAKDYLIEKARH
;
A
#
# COMPACT_ATOMS: atom_id res chain seq x y z
N MET A 1 -22.26 -22.69 -42.46
CA MET A 1 -21.19 -21.76 -42.87
C MET A 1 -21.65 -20.34 -42.57
N GLY A 2 -20.97 -19.65 -41.64
CA GLY A 2 -20.97 -18.18 -41.42
C GLY A 2 -22.32 -17.52 -41.09
N SER A 3 -22.44 -16.41 -40.36
CA SER A 3 -21.55 -15.54 -39.60
C SER A 3 -22.48 -14.52 -38.91
N GLY A 4 -22.08 -13.94 -37.78
CA GLY A 4 -22.71 -12.69 -37.31
C GLY A 4 -22.80 -12.54 -35.79
N LYS A 5 -21.76 -11.95 -35.19
CA LYS A 5 -21.79 -11.38 -33.84
C LYS A 5 -22.60 -10.07 -33.89
N GLN A 6 -23.39 -9.77 -32.85
CA GLN A 6 -23.63 -8.38 -32.47
C GLN A 6 -23.92 -8.24 -30.98
N TYR A 7 -23.15 -7.37 -30.35
CA TYR A 7 -23.15 -7.01 -28.93
C TYR A 7 -23.81 -5.64 -28.79
N LYS A 8 -24.71 -5.48 -27.81
CA LYS A 8 -25.07 -4.25 -27.08
C LYS A 8 -26.19 -4.65 -26.09
N GLU A 9 -26.24 -4.24 -24.83
CA GLU A 9 -26.36 -2.86 -24.39
C GLU A 9 -26.18 -2.74 -22.86
N SER A 10 -25.58 -1.61 -22.46
CA SER A 10 -25.35 -1.05 -21.14
C SER A 10 -26.64 -0.91 -20.31
N SER A 11 -26.67 -0.95 -18.98
CA SER A 11 -26.23 0.19 -18.14
C SER A 11 -26.55 -0.03 -16.65
N ASN A 12 -25.57 0.36 -15.82
CA ASN A 12 -25.67 1.07 -14.53
C ASN A 12 -26.72 0.63 -13.49
N VAL A 13 -26.28 -0.09 -12.45
CA VAL A 13 -26.88 0.04 -11.11
C VAL A 13 -25.78 0.46 -10.14
N THR A 14 -25.76 1.76 -9.86
CA THR A 14 -25.05 2.39 -8.74
C THR A 14 -25.66 1.89 -7.44
N SER A 15 -24.85 1.23 -6.62
CA SER A 15 -25.13 1.06 -5.19
C SER A 15 -23.90 1.50 -4.42
N SER A 16 -23.93 2.72 -3.90
CA SER A 16 -23.14 3.11 -2.74
C SER A 16 -24.12 3.76 -1.77
N PRO A 17 -24.21 3.24 -0.55
CA PRO A 17 -23.46 3.90 0.51
C PRO A 17 -22.83 2.93 1.52
N GLY A 18 -21.58 3.21 1.90
CA GLY A 18 -21.01 2.79 3.17
C GLY A 18 -20.42 1.39 3.21
N SER A 19 -19.12 1.29 2.93
CA SER A 19 -18.17 0.34 3.52
C SER A 19 -16.77 0.79 3.17
N ASP A 20 -16.37 1.94 3.71
CA ASP A 20 -15.03 2.51 3.65
C ASP A 20 -14.02 1.68 4.46
N THR A 21 -13.89 0.37 4.23
CA THR A 21 -12.81 -0.48 4.76
C THR A 21 -13.05 -1.93 4.33
N ASP A 22 -12.74 -2.32 3.09
CA ASP A 22 -12.25 -3.68 2.79
C ASP A 22 -11.92 -3.83 1.30
N SER A 23 -10.89 -3.14 0.81
CA SER A 23 -10.35 -3.43 -0.52
C SER A 23 -8.81 -3.36 -0.54
N PHE A 24 -8.20 -3.63 0.61
CA PHE A 24 -6.75 -3.82 0.74
C PHE A 24 -6.33 -5.29 0.55
N ILE A 25 -7.23 -6.18 0.13
CA ILE A 25 -6.92 -7.60 -0.11
C ILE A 25 -7.02 -7.87 -1.62
N GLY A 26 -6.15 -7.22 -2.40
CA GLY A 26 -6.13 -7.36 -3.85
C GLY A 26 -4.79 -7.03 -4.51
N ALA A 27 -3.75 -6.72 -3.73
CA ALA A 27 -2.39 -6.60 -4.25
C ALA A 27 -1.67 -7.90 -3.96
N ASN A 28 -1.56 -8.73 -5.00
CA ASN A 28 -0.51 -9.73 -5.23
C ASN A 28 0.65 -9.62 -4.21
N TRP A 29 0.87 -10.65 -3.38
CA TRP A 29 1.88 -10.68 -2.30
C TRP A 29 3.32 -10.35 -2.76
N ASN A 30 3.57 -10.29 -4.06
CA ASN A 30 4.85 -9.90 -4.66
C ASN A 30 4.99 -8.38 -4.91
N THR A 31 4.00 -7.57 -4.52
CA THR A 31 4.00 -6.13 -4.82
C THR A 31 4.15 -5.35 -3.52
N PRO A 32 5.18 -4.50 -3.38
CA PRO A 32 5.38 -3.71 -2.17
C PRO A 32 4.18 -2.80 -1.90
N VAL A 33 3.71 -2.77 -0.66
CA VAL A 33 2.58 -1.93 -0.24
C VAL A 33 2.98 -0.46 -0.28
N GLU A 34 2.15 0.41 -0.84
CA GLU A 34 2.39 1.86 -0.86
C GLU A 34 1.78 2.54 0.37
N LEU A 35 2.64 3.00 1.27
CA LEU A 35 2.28 3.70 2.49
C LEU A 35 2.46 5.21 2.28
N THR A 36 1.37 5.88 1.92
CA THR A 36 1.36 7.33 1.66
C THR A 36 0.93 8.16 2.88
N THR A 37 0.20 7.55 3.82
CA THR A 37 -0.36 8.23 5.00
C THR A 37 0.23 7.71 6.30
N VAL A 38 0.38 8.58 7.30
CA VAL A 38 0.88 8.21 8.64
C VAL A 38 0.01 7.12 9.27
N LYS A 39 -1.31 7.19 9.07
CA LYS A 39 -2.24 6.17 9.56
C LYS A 39 -1.96 4.82 8.90
N GLY A 40 -1.80 4.78 7.58
CA GLY A 40 -1.46 3.55 6.84
C GLY A 40 -0.15 2.93 7.33
N TYR A 41 0.89 3.75 7.51
CA TYR A 41 2.16 3.28 8.07
C TYR A 41 2.01 2.70 9.48
N LYS A 42 1.30 3.39 10.38
CA LYS A 42 1.07 2.92 11.75
C LYS A 42 0.22 1.64 11.77
N ASP A 43 -0.75 1.53 10.89
CA ASP A 43 -1.60 0.34 10.77
C ASP A 43 -0.80 -0.85 10.24
N PHE A 44 0.03 -0.61 9.21
CA PHE A 44 0.99 -1.59 8.69
C PHE A 44 1.94 -2.11 9.78
N MET A 45 2.52 -1.21 10.58
CA MET A 45 3.38 -1.58 11.72
C MET A 45 2.63 -2.28 12.85
N LYS A 46 1.30 -2.14 12.95
CA LYS A 46 0.48 -2.90 13.92
C LYS A 46 0.12 -4.30 13.41
N GLN A 47 -0.11 -4.43 12.10
CA GLN A 47 -0.37 -5.72 11.44
C GLN A 47 0.91 -6.58 11.39
N HIS A 48 2.06 -5.94 11.37
CA HIS A 48 3.37 -6.54 11.51
C HIS A 48 3.97 -6.15 12.88
N PRO A 49 3.39 -6.62 14.00
CA PRO A 49 4.00 -6.40 15.29
C PRO A 49 5.45 -6.93 15.24
N ASN A 50 6.34 -6.32 16.03
CA ASN A 50 7.75 -6.69 16.16
C ASN A 50 7.93 -8.11 16.76
N ASP A 51 7.36 -9.13 16.11
CA ASP A 51 7.76 -10.52 16.25
C ASP A 51 9.17 -10.61 15.64
N ASP A 52 10.13 -10.40 16.52
CA ASP A 52 11.57 -10.54 16.38
C ASP A 52 12.20 -10.04 15.06
N ARG A 53 12.61 -8.76 15.10
CA ARG A 53 13.89 -8.25 14.55
C ARG A 53 14.09 -8.13 13.03
N SER A 54 13.19 -8.56 12.17
CA SER A 54 13.48 -8.50 10.71
C SER A 54 13.07 -7.21 10.00
N PHE A 55 12.32 -6.29 10.62
CA PHE A 55 11.84 -5.07 9.93
C PHE A 55 12.81 -3.90 10.07
N ALA A 56 13.35 -3.42 8.95
CA ALA A 56 14.15 -2.21 8.86
C ALA A 56 13.41 -1.15 8.04
N THR A 57 13.24 0.05 8.60
CA THR A 57 12.77 1.20 7.82
C THR A 57 13.98 1.98 7.31
N VAL A 58 14.14 2.06 5.99
CA VAL A 58 15.25 2.74 5.33
C VAL A 58 14.71 3.94 4.56
N LEU A 59 15.30 5.12 4.77
CA LEU A 59 15.05 6.31 3.96
C LEU A 59 16.13 6.43 2.89
N THR A 60 15.76 6.84 1.68
CA THR A 60 16.76 7.19 0.65
C THR A 60 17.56 8.41 1.08
N GLU A 61 18.81 8.53 0.62
CA GLU A 61 19.67 9.68 0.88
C GLU A 61 19.02 11.02 0.48
N ASP A 62 18.30 11.05 -0.65
CA ASP A 62 17.57 12.24 -1.12
C ASP A 62 16.26 12.52 -0.34
N PHE A 63 15.93 11.71 0.68
CA PHE A 63 14.67 11.78 1.42
C PHE A 63 13.41 11.81 0.53
N SER A 64 13.53 11.30 -0.69
CA SER A 64 12.44 11.31 -1.67
C SER A 64 11.45 10.16 -1.41
N ARG A 65 11.92 9.06 -0.82
CA ARG A 65 11.12 7.86 -0.51
C ARG A 65 11.71 7.08 0.65
N GLY A 66 10.87 6.28 1.29
CA GLY A 66 11.27 5.29 2.29
C GLY A 66 10.91 3.88 1.85
N TYR A 67 11.51 2.90 2.50
CA TYR A 67 11.28 1.48 2.29
C TYR A 67 11.16 0.80 3.64
N ILE A 68 10.25 -0.17 3.73
CA ILE A 68 10.24 -1.14 4.82
C ILE A 68 10.77 -2.44 4.25
N ILE A 69 11.89 -2.87 4.80
CA ILE A 69 12.59 -4.09 4.45
C ILE A 69 12.29 -5.12 5.52
N LYS A 70 11.96 -6.35 5.12
CA LYS A 70 11.80 -7.49 6.00
C LYS A 70 12.52 -8.70 5.40
N ASP A 71 13.42 -9.32 6.15
CA ASP A 71 14.19 -10.49 5.69
C ASP A 71 14.89 -10.22 4.33
N ASP A 72 15.55 -9.05 4.22
CA ASP A 72 16.19 -8.52 3.00
C ASP A 72 15.24 -8.22 1.81
N GLU A 73 13.93 -8.30 1.99
CA GLU A 73 12.93 -8.00 0.97
C GLU A 73 12.19 -6.69 1.23
N VAL A 74 11.97 -5.87 0.19
CA VAL A 74 11.15 -4.65 0.29
C VAL A 74 9.67 -5.03 0.28
N ILE A 75 9.04 -4.95 1.44
CA ILE A 75 7.62 -5.29 1.62
C ILE A 75 6.71 -4.06 1.51
N ALA A 76 7.25 -2.86 1.69
CA ALA A 76 6.49 -1.63 1.53
C ALA A 76 7.36 -0.44 1.07
N ASN A 77 6.76 0.41 0.26
CA ASN A 77 7.30 1.71 -0.14
C ASN A 77 6.58 2.80 0.66
N VAL A 78 7.34 3.74 1.21
CA VAL A 78 6.82 4.83 2.04
C VAL A 78 6.96 6.15 1.29
N TYR A 79 5.85 6.86 1.13
CA TYR A 79 5.76 8.14 0.42
C TYR A 79 4.93 9.15 1.22
N GLY A 80 4.82 10.37 0.70
CA GLY A 80 3.92 11.40 1.22
C GLY A 80 4.10 11.67 2.72
N GLU A 81 2.97 11.79 3.43
CA GLU A 81 2.93 12.12 4.85
C GLU A 81 3.61 11.05 5.72
N ALA A 82 3.51 9.77 5.33
CA ALA A 82 4.18 8.69 6.06
C ALA A 82 5.70 8.88 6.02
N LYS A 83 6.24 9.27 4.87
CA LYS A 83 7.66 9.57 4.68
C LYS A 83 8.07 10.83 5.45
N ASP A 84 7.26 11.89 5.41
CA ASP A 84 7.54 13.12 6.17
C ASP A 84 7.59 12.84 7.69
N TYR A 85 6.69 12.00 8.20
CA TYR A 85 6.70 11.54 9.58
C TYR A 85 7.98 10.77 9.95
N LEU A 86 8.49 9.91 9.06
CA LEU A 86 9.74 9.18 9.28
C LEU A 86 10.96 10.12 9.31
N ILE A 87 10.99 11.11 8.42
CA ILE A 87 12.07 12.12 8.36
C ILE A 87 12.08 12.94 9.66
N GLU A 88 10.91 13.37 10.13
CA GLU A 88 10.78 14.09 11.40
C GLU A 88 11.30 13.25 12.58
N LYS A 89 10.93 11.97 12.62
CA LYS A 89 11.39 11.01 13.63
C LYS A 89 12.90 10.75 13.58
N ALA A 90 13.52 10.77 12.40
CA ALA A 90 14.95 10.50 12.23
C ALA A 90 15.85 11.70 12.57
N ARG A 91 15.30 12.91 12.62
CA ARG A 91 16.02 14.13 12.97
C ARG A 91 16.16 14.37 14.48
N HIS A 92 15.54 13.53 15.31
CA HIS A 92 15.38 13.73 16.74
C HIS A 92 15.97 12.58 17.56
#